data_AF-A0A174QKD7-F1
#
_entry.id   AF-A0A174QKD7-F1
#
_cell.length_a   1.000
_cell.length_b   1.000
_cell.length_c   1.000
_cell.angle_alpha   90.00
_cell.angle_beta   90.00
_cell.angle_gamma   90.00
#
_symmetry.space_group_name_H-M   'P 1'
#
loop_
_entity.id
_entity.type
_entity.pdbx_description
1 polymer ?
#
loop_
_entity_poly.entity_id
_entity_poly.type
_entity_poly.pdbx_seq_one_letter_code
_entity_poly.pdbx_strand_id
1 'polypeptide(L)'
;MPISFLNKLKEEILNIDNDIYEEIYGDSKSLESKDNTVLISLYKHLLNVNSKNTKLNKTILKNALNQDFESTMKILLYSRDIKFGLGMREVFKECLFYIALNYDKPLNKYINLIIKIGRYDDLYCLFDTKYEKDVIDYFKIQIEEDCLSDKPSNLCKWLKSINTSSKESRRLGRKTADGLGLSYEEYRKLLSTVRGKINLTEQKISLNRWNEIDYEKVPKLAYRKYYKTFKNKDPERFNQYKASRVNITENNILEKKYISRLRNLLNGNYLNNDIEEFENSLKECNEKTSGNWVVATCLKEVDLKNETRYLLEILVLNLYFLFNNVGRFENYFFKTSDIVNFKKIKTNDLLEIIKEVIKNSISKNIDIETIMDLILFAAIKNDIKDEELPSGILFLIHDLEEIKIGDANICSNSEKWHFNLKNIKEKWDNCNYTLPEIKICMLNEKNNNFKGLDHLDDIKLLHGFNYKIFNSIINDNISDNEENPLNDNFDKDLVFLEKLLNNERYKI
;
A
#
# COMPACT_ATOMS: atom_id res chain seq x y z
N MET A 1 -47.56 10.26 1.61
CA MET A 1 -46.68 9.18 2.12
C MET A 1 -47.57 8.08 2.66
N PRO A 2 -47.62 6.89 2.06
CA PRO A 2 -48.59 5.89 2.49
C PRO A 2 -48.12 5.29 3.81
N ILE A 3 -48.98 5.36 4.82
CA ILE A 3 -48.81 4.78 6.18
C ILE A 3 -48.37 3.29 6.12
N SER A 4 -48.66 2.61 5.01
CA SER A 4 -48.20 1.25 4.72
C SER A 4 -46.67 1.10 4.69
N PHE A 5 -45.91 2.09 4.22
CA PHE A 5 -44.44 2.03 4.20
C PHE A 5 -43.86 2.05 5.61
N LEU A 6 -44.36 2.95 6.47
CA LEU A 6 -43.95 3.06 7.87
C LEU A 6 -44.34 1.82 8.70
N ASN A 7 -45.50 1.22 8.41
CA ASN A 7 -45.93 -0.01 9.07
C ASN A 7 -45.09 -1.21 8.62
N LYS A 8 -44.76 -1.31 7.31
CA LYS A 8 -43.93 -2.38 6.76
C LYS A 8 -42.50 -2.33 7.31
N LEU A 9 -41.89 -1.14 7.39
CA LEU A 9 -40.58 -0.94 8.01
C LEU A 9 -40.58 -1.34 9.50
N LYS A 10 -41.68 -1.07 10.21
CA LYS A 10 -41.85 -1.43 11.62
C LYS A 10 -42.07 -2.94 11.83
N GLU A 11 -42.70 -3.62 10.87
CA GLU A 11 -42.85 -5.07 10.86
C GLU A 11 -41.55 -5.79 10.49
N GLU A 12 -40.78 -5.26 9.53
CA GLU A 12 -39.47 -5.79 9.10
C GLU A 12 -38.43 -5.76 10.22
N ILE A 13 -38.48 -4.78 11.14
CA ILE A 13 -37.59 -4.71 12.32
C ILE A 13 -37.88 -5.79 13.39
N LEU A 14 -39.06 -6.42 13.38
CA LEU A 14 -39.55 -7.25 14.50
C LEU A 14 -39.56 -8.76 14.26
N ASN A 15 -39.32 -9.27 13.05
CA ASN A 15 -39.41 -10.69 12.76
C ASN A 15 -38.30 -11.18 11.84
N ILE A 16 -37.31 -11.88 12.40
CA ILE A 16 -36.36 -12.71 11.65
C ILE A 16 -36.52 -14.14 12.16
N ASP A 17 -37.09 -15.05 11.35
CA ASP A 17 -36.31 -16.13 10.72
C ASP A 17 -37.13 -17.12 9.82
N ASN A 18 -36.39 -17.68 8.86
CA ASN A 18 -36.46 -18.99 8.18
C ASN A 18 -37.12 -19.21 6.79
N ASP A 19 -36.23 -19.71 5.91
CA ASP A 19 -36.36 -20.66 4.78
C ASP A 19 -36.25 -20.13 3.34
N ILE A 20 -35.15 -20.50 2.65
CA ILE A 20 -35.02 -20.54 1.19
C ILE A 20 -34.31 -21.83 0.73
N TYR A 21 -34.94 -22.50 -0.25
CA TYR A 21 -34.50 -23.68 -1.00
C TYR A 21 -33.68 -23.34 -2.27
N GLU A 22 -33.10 -24.39 -2.83
CA GLU A 22 -32.09 -24.55 -3.90
C GLU A 22 -32.37 -24.08 -5.35
N GLU A 23 -31.22 -23.93 -6.05
CA GLU A 23 -30.87 -24.17 -7.48
C GLU A 23 -31.42 -23.30 -8.63
N ILE A 24 -30.52 -22.80 -9.50
CA ILE A 24 -30.34 -23.25 -10.90
C ILE A 24 -29.13 -22.56 -11.59
N TYR A 25 -28.45 -23.37 -12.39
CA TYR A 25 -27.32 -23.16 -13.32
C TYR A 25 -27.37 -21.93 -14.25
N GLY A 26 -26.17 -21.50 -14.67
CA GLY A 26 -25.95 -20.75 -15.91
C GLY A 26 -24.48 -20.70 -16.32
N ASP A 27 -24.09 -21.54 -17.28
CA ASP A 27 -22.84 -21.47 -18.03
C ASP A 27 -22.55 -20.04 -18.51
N SER A 28 -21.31 -19.57 -18.32
CA SER A 28 -20.78 -18.44 -19.10
C SER A 28 -19.40 -18.76 -19.66
N LYS A 29 -19.41 -19.28 -20.90
CA LYS A 29 -18.31 -19.11 -21.84
C LYS A 29 -18.33 -17.67 -22.37
N SER A 30 -17.23 -16.94 -22.17
CA SER A 30 -16.67 -15.89 -23.07
C SER A 30 -15.55 -15.14 -22.32
N LEU A 31 -14.31 -14.90 -22.78
CA LEU A 31 -13.65 -15.08 -24.07
C LEU A 31 -12.28 -15.76 -23.82
N GLU A 32 -12.00 -16.81 -24.59
CA GLU A 32 -10.66 -17.34 -24.77
C GLU A 32 -9.83 -16.38 -25.65
N SER A 33 -8.65 -15.98 -25.17
CA SER A 33 -7.45 -16.20 -25.98
C SER A 33 -6.56 -17.16 -25.19
N LYS A 34 -6.28 -18.33 -25.76
CA LYS A 34 -5.39 -19.34 -25.14
C LYS A 34 -3.94 -18.86 -24.98
N ASP A 35 -3.61 -17.67 -25.49
CA ASP A 35 -2.25 -17.14 -25.61
C ASP A 35 -1.72 -16.39 -24.37
N ASN A 36 -2.55 -16.07 -23.36
CA ASN A 36 -2.07 -15.37 -22.15
C ASN A 36 -2.02 -16.23 -20.88
N THR A 37 -2.62 -17.43 -20.87
CA THR A 37 -2.77 -18.27 -19.66
C THR A 37 -1.42 -18.62 -19.01
N VAL A 38 -0.40 -18.91 -19.80
CA VAL A 38 0.93 -19.31 -19.29
C VAL A 38 1.74 -18.10 -18.78
N LEU A 39 1.63 -16.95 -19.44
CA LEU A 39 2.27 -15.72 -18.99
C LEU A 39 1.67 -15.22 -17.68
N ILE A 40 0.34 -15.32 -17.53
CA ILE A 40 -0.36 -15.07 -16.27
C ILE A 40 0.12 -16.03 -15.19
N SER A 41 0.26 -17.32 -15.52
CA SER A 41 0.77 -18.33 -14.58
C SER A 41 2.18 -17.99 -14.08
N LEU A 42 3.07 -17.54 -14.98
CA LEU A 42 4.41 -17.09 -14.59
C LEU A 42 4.36 -15.84 -13.71
N TYR A 43 3.57 -14.83 -14.08
CA TYR A 43 3.41 -13.61 -13.31
C TYR A 43 2.92 -13.90 -11.88
N LYS A 44 1.85 -14.69 -11.74
CA LYS A 44 1.33 -15.16 -10.45
C LYS A 44 2.33 -15.97 -9.65
N HIS A 45 3.10 -16.82 -10.32
CA HIS A 45 4.14 -17.61 -9.65
C HIS A 45 5.21 -16.70 -9.05
N LEU A 46 5.66 -15.67 -9.77
CA LEU A 46 6.64 -14.71 -9.27
C LEU A 46 6.11 -13.86 -8.11
N LEU A 47 4.84 -13.43 -8.18
CA LEU A 47 4.18 -12.75 -7.04
C LEU A 47 4.15 -13.64 -5.79
N ASN A 48 3.79 -14.92 -5.95
CA ASN A 48 3.78 -15.89 -4.85
C ASN A 48 5.18 -16.16 -4.30
N VAL A 49 6.20 -16.26 -5.16
CA VAL A 49 7.60 -16.39 -4.72
C VAL A 49 8.03 -15.18 -3.89
N ASN A 50 7.62 -13.98 -4.29
CA ASN A 50 7.93 -12.76 -3.56
C ASN A 50 7.21 -12.69 -2.20
N SER A 51 5.91 -13.00 -2.16
CA SER A 51 5.09 -12.84 -0.95
C SER A 51 5.28 -13.97 0.07
N LYS A 52 5.42 -15.21 -0.40
CA LYS A 52 5.51 -16.42 0.44
C LYS A 52 6.93 -16.96 0.59
N ASN A 53 7.93 -16.31 -0.05
CA ASN A 53 9.33 -16.74 -0.06
C ASN A 53 9.51 -18.21 -0.50
N THR A 54 8.73 -18.64 -1.48
CA THR A 54 8.76 -20.01 -2.02
C THR A 54 9.83 -20.15 -3.11
N LYS A 55 10.23 -21.39 -3.45
CA LYS A 55 11.21 -21.61 -4.53
C LYS A 55 10.59 -21.35 -5.91
N LEU A 56 11.41 -20.87 -6.85
CA LEU A 56 11.04 -20.74 -8.25
C LEU A 56 10.70 -22.10 -8.87
N ASN A 57 9.53 -22.21 -9.50
CA ASN A 57 9.13 -23.38 -10.26
C ASN A 57 9.65 -23.24 -11.70
N LYS A 58 10.72 -23.97 -12.02
CA LYS A 58 11.40 -23.91 -13.32
C LYS A 58 10.51 -24.40 -14.48
N THR A 59 9.52 -25.24 -14.20
CA THR A 59 8.57 -25.71 -15.22
C THR A 59 7.67 -24.58 -15.71
N ILE A 60 7.17 -23.73 -14.81
CA ILE A 60 6.34 -22.57 -15.18
C ILE A 60 7.15 -21.58 -16.02
N LEU A 61 8.38 -21.27 -15.58
CA LEU A 61 9.30 -20.42 -16.35
C LEU A 61 9.59 -21.00 -17.74
N LYS A 62 9.89 -22.30 -17.84
CA LYS A 62 10.14 -22.98 -19.11
C LYS A 62 8.94 -22.90 -20.05
N ASN A 63 7.74 -23.12 -19.55
CA ASN A 63 6.52 -23.07 -20.36
C ASN A 63 6.30 -21.65 -20.91
N ALA A 64 6.46 -20.62 -20.08
CA ALA A 64 6.32 -19.22 -20.50
C ALA A 64 7.36 -18.82 -21.55
N LEU A 65 8.63 -19.19 -21.34
CA LEU A 65 9.72 -18.90 -22.29
C LEU A 65 9.51 -19.57 -23.66
N ASN A 66 8.98 -20.78 -23.68
CA ASN A 66 8.68 -21.51 -24.91
C ASN A 66 7.48 -20.93 -25.67
N GLN A 67 6.53 -20.35 -24.94
CA GLN A 67 5.35 -19.73 -25.53
C GLN A 67 5.65 -18.35 -26.10
N ASP A 68 6.18 -17.45 -25.27
CA ASP A 68 6.55 -16.10 -25.68
C ASP A 68 7.76 -15.63 -24.87
N PHE A 69 8.93 -15.67 -25.53
CA PHE A 69 10.18 -15.26 -24.93
C PHE A 69 10.20 -13.77 -24.58
N GLU A 70 9.69 -12.90 -25.46
CA GLU A 70 9.81 -11.45 -25.29
C GLU A 70 8.90 -10.96 -24.16
N SER A 71 7.64 -11.42 -24.15
CA SER A 71 6.70 -11.12 -23.06
C SER A 71 7.17 -11.70 -21.73
N THR A 72 7.73 -12.92 -21.75
CA THR A 72 8.35 -13.51 -20.55
C THR A 72 9.51 -12.65 -20.04
N MET A 73 10.35 -12.13 -20.93
CA MET A 73 11.45 -11.24 -20.55
C MET A 73 10.93 -9.95 -19.93
N LYS A 74 9.84 -9.34 -20.43
CA LYS A 74 9.20 -8.16 -19.80
C LYS A 74 8.73 -8.46 -18.38
N ILE A 75 8.10 -9.61 -18.16
CA ILE A 75 7.68 -10.06 -16.81
C ILE A 75 8.90 -10.25 -15.89
N LEU A 76 9.99 -10.85 -16.39
CA LEU A 76 11.21 -11.02 -15.60
C LEU A 76 11.88 -9.68 -15.27
N LEU A 77 11.92 -8.73 -16.21
CA LEU A 77 12.43 -7.38 -15.98
C LEU A 77 11.60 -6.65 -14.92
N TYR A 78 10.27 -6.74 -14.99
CA TYR A 78 9.37 -6.25 -13.94
C TYR A 78 9.65 -6.91 -12.59
N SER A 79 9.83 -8.23 -12.56
CA SER A 79 10.18 -8.93 -11.32
C SER A 79 11.47 -8.39 -10.69
N ARG A 80 12.40 -7.89 -11.52
CA ARG A 80 13.68 -7.36 -11.05
C ARG A 80 13.61 -5.89 -10.64
N ASP A 81 12.82 -5.08 -11.32
CA ASP A 81 12.84 -3.62 -11.19
C ASP A 81 12.77 -3.17 -9.73
N ILE A 82 13.80 -2.44 -9.29
CA ILE A 82 13.95 -2.02 -7.89
C ILE A 82 12.99 -0.87 -7.54
N LYS A 83 12.54 -0.11 -8.54
CA LYS A 83 11.76 1.12 -8.33
C LYS A 83 10.27 0.93 -8.58
N PHE A 84 9.91 0.21 -9.64
CA PHE A 84 8.52 0.11 -10.13
C PHE A 84 8.04 -1.34 -10.28
N GLY A 85 8.80 -2.32 -9.80
CA GLY A 85 8.44 -3.73 -9.86
C GLY A 85 8.74 -4.46 -8.56
N LEU A 86 8.99 -5.77 -8.64
CA LEU A 86 9.03 -6.63 -7.43
C LEU A 86 10.39 -6.63 -6.71
N GLY A 87 11.45 -6.09 -7.33
CA GLY A 87 12.78 -6.01 -6.72
C GLY A 87 13.47 -7.36 -6.44
N MET A 88 13.01 -8.46 -7.06
CA MET A 88 13.40 -9.85 -6.77
C MET A 88 14.77 -10.22 -7.35
N ARG A 89 15.85 -9.74 -6.73
CA ARG A 89 17.23 -9.90 -7.24
C ARG A 89 17.70 -11.33 -7.43
N GLU A 90 17.58 -12.19 -6.43
CA GLU A 90 18.12 -13.56 -6.52
C GLU A 90 17.32 -14.43 -7.49
N VAL A 91 15.99 -14.31 -7.46
CA VAL A 91 15.08 -15.02 -8.37
C VAL A 91 15.32 -14.59 -9.82
N PHE A 92 15.44 -13.28 -10.07
CA PHE A 92 15.75 -12.79 -11.41
C PHE A 92 17.07 -13.34 -11.94
N LYS A 93 18.13 -13.33 -11.13
CA LYS A 93 19.43 -13.90 -11.54
C LYS A 93 19.35 -15.38 -11.84
N GLU A 94 18.59 -16.14 -11.05
CA GLU A 94 18.35 -17.57 -11.31
C GLU A 94 17.61 -17.77 -12.65
N CYS A 95 16.55 -16.99 -12.92
CA CYS A 95 15.83 -17.02 -14.20
C CYS A 95 16.76 -16.67 -15.37
N LEU A 96 17.53 -15.59 -15.26
CA LEU A 96 18.41 -15.10 -16.31
C LEU A 96 19.53 -16.10 -16.63
N PHE A 97 20.13 -16.72 -15.60
CA PHE A 97 21.11 -17.79 -15.77
C PHE A 97 20.50 -19.03 -16.43
N TYR A 98 19.28 -19.41 -16.01
CA TYR A 98 18.55 -20.52 -16.62
C TYR A 98 18.31 -20.27 -18.12
N ILE A 99 17.90 -19.05 -18.49
CA ILE A 99 17.72 -18.67 -19.90
C ILE A 99 19.04 -18.79 -20.64
N ALA A 100 20.12 -18.28 -20.06
CA ALA A 100 21.44 -18.27 -20.69
C ALA A 100 21.99 -19.67 -21.01
N LEU A 101 21.66 -20.67 -20.19
CA LEU A 101 22.08 -22.06 -20.37
C LEU A 101 21.19 -22.84 -21.35
N ASN A 102 19.89 -22.53 -21.41
CA ASN A 102 18.91 -23.40 -22.06
C ASN A 102 18.34 -22.82 -23.37
N TYR A 103 18.52 -21.53 -23.64
CA TYR A 103 17.95 -20.86 -24.80
C TYR A 103 19.00 -20.13 -25.62
N ASP A 104 18.89 -20.27 -26.94
CA ASP A 104 19.71 -19.51 -27.89
C ASP A 104 19.02 -18.20 -28.29
N LYS A 105 19.16 -17.17 -27.46
CA LYS A 105 18.48 -15.88 -27.62
C LYS A 105 19.45 -14.73 -27.33
N PRO A 106 19.38 -13.59 -28.02
CA PRO A 106 20.36 -12.51 -27.87
C PRO A 106 20.16 -11.73 -26.55
N LEU A 107 20.59 -12.30 -25.41
CA LEU A 107 20.47 -11.67 -24.08
C LEU A 107 21.27 -10.37 -23.97
N ASN A 108 22.29 -10.18 -24.80
CA ASN A 108 23.07 -8.94 -24.89
C ASN A 108 22.20 -7.70 -25.12
N LYS A 109 21.09 -7.82 -25.87
CA LYS A 109 20.14 -6.71 -26.10
C LYS A 109 19.47 -6.20 -24.83
N TYR A 110 19.38 -7.03 -23.79
CA TYR A 110 18.70 -6.69 -22.54
C TYR A 110 19.65 -6.09 -21.49
N ILE A 111 20.98 -6.13 -21.70
CA ILE A 111 21.97 -5.71 -20.70
C ILE A 111 21.71 -4.28 -20.23
N ASN A 112 21.57 -3.32 -21.15
CA ASN A 112 21.30 -1.91 -20.84
C ASN A 112 20.05 -1.74 -19.97
N LEU A 113 18.99 -2.47 -20.32
CA LEU A 113 17.71 -2.39 -19.63
C LEU A 113 17.80 -3.00 -18.22
N ILE A 114 18.50 -4.12 -18.06
CA ILE A 114 18.78 -4.75 -16.76
C ILE A 114 19.52 -3.77 -15.84
N ILE A 115 20.49 -3.02 -16.37
CA ILE A 115 21.21 -2.00 -15.59
C ILE A 115 20.30 -0.83 -15.21
N LYS A 116 19.48 -0.34 -16.14
CA LYS A 116 18.56 0.78 -15.93
C LYS A 116 17.56 0.53 -14.81
N ILE A 117 17.05 -0.70 -14.68
CA ILE A 117 16.02 -1.07 -13.69
C ILE A 117 16.61 -1.78 -12.45
N GLY A 118 17.82 -2.32 -12.58
CA GLY A 118 18.47 -3.19 -11.61
C GLY A 118 19.85 -2.69 -11.20
N ARG A 119 20.84 -3.61 -11.17
CA ARG A 119 22.21 -3.36 -10.72
C ARG A 119 23.22 -4.06 -11.62
N TYR A 120 24.41 -3.48 -11.76
CA TYR A 120 25.51 -4.08 -12.51
C TYR A 120 25.92 -5.48 -12.01
N ASP A 121 25.77 -5.75 -10.71
CA ASP A 121 26.10 -7.07 -10.19
C ASP A 121 25.11 -8.16 -10.61
N ASP A 122 23.93 -7.81 -11.14
CA ASP A 122 22.97 -8.79 -11.64
C ASP A 122 23.54 -9.52 -12.86
N LEU A 123 24.35 -8.85 -13.68
CA LEU A 123 24.99 -9.44 -14.88
C LEU A 123 26.02 -10.51 -14.56
N TYR A 124 26.53 -10.59 -13.32
CA TYR A 124 27.44 -11.67 -12.94
C TYR A 124 26.79 -13.04 -13.01
N CYS A 125 25.45 -13.15 -13.02
CA CYS A 125 24.82 -14.44 -13.25
C CYS A 125 25.02 -14.97 -14.69
N LEU A 126 25.46 -14.13 -15.64
CA LEU A 126 25.78 -14.55 -17.00
C LEU A 126 27.25 -14.98 -17.17
N PHE A 127 28.07 -14.87 -16.12
CA PHE A 127 29.41 -15.46 -16.14
C PHE A 127 29.29 -16.99 -16.21
N ASP A 128 30.29 -17.61 -16.82
CA ASP A 128 30.37 -19.03 -17.17
C ASP A 128 29.28 -19.48 -18.17
N THR A 129 28.67 -18.52 -18.87
CA THR A 129 27.77 -18.75 -20.00
C THR A 129 28.35 -18.15 -21.28
N LYS A 130 27.72 -18.43 -22.42
CA LYS A 130 28.13 -17.85 -23.71
C LYS A 130 28.05 -16.32 -23.80
N TYR A 131 27.31 -15.67 -22.88
CA TYR A 131 27.17 -14.21 -22.81
C TYR A 131 28.20 -13.54 -21.89
N GLU A 132 29.14 -14.30 -21.29
CA GLU A 132 30.16 -13.73 -20.42
C GLU A 132 30.96 -12.62 -21.13
N LYS A 133 31.34 -12.85 -22.39
CA LYS A 133 32.07 -11.87 -23.19
C LYS A 133 31.25 -10.59 -23.41
N ASP A 134 29.95 -10.72 -23.71
CA ASP A 134 29.06 -9.56 -23.90
C ASP A 134 29.00 -8.69 -22.63
N VAL A 135 28.97 -9.32 -21.45
CA VAL A 135 28.98 -8.60 -20.17
C VAL A 135 30.32 -7.92 -19.91
N ILE A 136 31.43 -8.59 -20.22
CA ILE A 136 32.78 -8.01 -20.09
C ILE A 136 32.95 -6.82 -21.03
N ASP A 137 32.53 -6.95 -22.29
CA ASP A 137 32.60 -5.89 -23.30
C ASP A 137 31.76 -4.68 -22.86
N TYR A 138 30.57 -4.92 -22.32
CA TYR A 138 29.75 -3.86 -21.73
C TYR A 138 30.42 -3.19 -20.53
N PHE A 139 31.01 -3.95 -19.60
CA PHE A 139 31.77 -3.39 -18.48
C PHE A 139 32.94 -2.55 -18.96
N LYS A 140 33.65 -2.99 -20.00
CA LYS A 140 34.78 -2.27 -20.58
C LYS A 140 34.34 -0.88 -21.07
N ILE A 141 33.30 -0.83 -21.90
CA ILE A 141 32.75 0.44 -22.43
C ILE A 141 32.37 1.37 -21.27
N GLN A 142 31.60 0.89 -20.30
CA GLN A 142 31.17 1.72 -19.18
C GLN A 142 32.34 2.17 -18.29
N ILE A 143 33.37 1.34 -18.10
CA ILE A 143 34.58 1.71 -17.33
C ILE A 143 35.34 2.83 -18.04
N GLU A 144 35.48 2.77 -19.37
CA GLU A 144 36.15 3.80 -20.16
C GLU A 144 35.44 5.16 -19.97
N GLU A 145 34.11 5.18 -20.02
CA GLU A 145 33.30 6.35 -19.69
C GLU A 145 33.49 6.81 -18.23
N ASP A 146 33.45 5.89 -17.27
CA ASP A 146 33.59 6.17 -15.85
C ASP A 146 34.97 6.73 -15.48
N CYS A 147 36.03 6.32 -16.20
CA CYS A 147 37.37 6.82 -15.98
C CYS A 147 37.49 8.30 -16.35
N LEU A 148 36.82 8.72 -17.43
CA LEU A 148 36.82 10.09 -17.93
C LEU A 148 35.83 11.00 -17.19
N SER A 149 34.81 10.43 -16.57
CA SER A 149 33.79 11.19 -15.83
C SER A 149 34.25 11.61 -14.43
N ASP A 150 33.83 12.80 -13.99
CA ASP A 150 33.89 13.25 -12.59
C ASP A 150 32.75 12.66 -11.74
N LYS A 151 31.69 12.17 -12.39
CA LYS A 151 30.54 11.50 -11.78
C LYS A 151 30.33 10.14 -12.45
N PRO A 152 31.17 9.14 -12.15
CA PRO A 152 31.07 7.83 -12.76
C PRO A 152 29.77 7.11 -12.39
N SER A 153 29.42 6.13 -13.19
CA SER A 153 28.34 5.19 -12.93
C SER A 153 28.56 4.39 -11.64
N ASN A 154 27.53 3.65 -11.23
CA ASN A 154 27.64 2.72 -10.12
C ASN A 154 28.28 1.37 -10.50
N LEU A 155 28.86 1.21 -11.70
CA LEU A 155 29.47 -0.06 -12.13
C LEU A 155 30.57 -0.51 -11.18
N CYS A 156 31.59 0.33 -10.96
CA CYS A 156 32.73 -0.03 -10.13
C CYS A 156 32.36 -0.30 -8.67
N LYS A 157 31.23 0.23 -8.17
CA LYS A 157 30.67 -0.13 -6.86
C LYS A 157 30.32 -1.62 -6.78
N TRP A 158 29.84 -2.19 -7.88
CA TRP A 158 29.30 -3.54 -7.93
C TRP A 158 30.26 -4.60 -8.48
N LEU A 159 31.29 -4.19 -9.22
CA LEU A 159 32.35 -5.08 -9.70
C LEU A 159 33.02 -5.84 -8.55
N LYS A 160 33.22 -7.15 -8.73
CA LYS A 160 33.80 -8.00 -7.68
C LYS A 160 35.29 -7.71 -7.49
N SER A 161 35.69 -7.59 -6.23
CA SER A 161 37.09 -7.43 -5.85
C SER A 161 37.80 -8.79 -5.81
N ILE A 162 39.07 -8.82 -6.20
CA ILE A 162 39.93 -10.00 -6.04
C ILE A 162 40.45 -10.19 -4.60
N ASN A 163 40.30 -9.17 -3.75
CA ASN A 163 40.71 -9.17 -2.34
C ASN A 163 39.49 -9.16 -1.42
N THR A 164 38.74 -10.25 -1.44
CA THR A 164 37.57 -10.46 -0.56
C THR A 164 37.59 -11.86 0.02
N SER A 165 36.93 -12.06 1.16
CA SER A 165 36.83 -13.36 1.83
C SER A 165 36.02 -14.37 1.01
N SER A 166 35.07 -13.91 0.20
CA SER A 166 34.26 -14.78 -0.66
C SER A 166 35.10 -15.37 -1.81
N LYS A 167 35.27 -16.69 -1.81
CA LYS A 167 35.95 -17.43 -2.90
C LYS A 167 35.33 -17.11 -4.26
N GLU A 168 34.00 -17.06 -4.32
CA GLU A 168 33.27 -16.80 -5.56
C GLU A 168 33.45 -15.37 -6.06
N SER A 169 33.37 -14.38 -5.16
CA SER A 169 33.64 -12.99 -5.55
C SER A 169 35.09 -12.79 -6.03
N ARG A 170 36.06 -13.49 -5.43
CA ARG A 170 37.45 -13.47 -5.92
C ARG A 170 37.56 -14.06 -7.32
N ARG A 171 36.90 -15.19 -7.57
CA ARG A 171 36.87 -15.86 -8.89
C ARG A 171 36.29 -14.92 -9.96
N LEU A 172 35.10 -14.39 -9.73
CA LEU A 172 34.45 -13.44 -10.65
C LEU A 172 35.27 -12.17 -10.85
N GLY A 173 35.91 -11.65 -9.79
CA GLY A 173 36.80 -10.49 -9.88
C GLY A 173 38.02 -10.76 -10.76
N ARG A 174 38.61 -11.97 -10.69
CA ARG A 174 39.72 -12.38 -11.57
C ARG A 174 39.26 -12.50 -13.02
N LYS A 175 38.15 -13.20 -13.28
CA LYS A 175 37.58 -13.30 -14.63
C LYS A 175 37.27 -11.92 -15.23
N THR A 176 36.77 -10.99 -14.41
CA THR A 176 36.56 -9.60 -14.84
C THR A 176 37.89 -8.93 -15.21
N ALA A 177 38.92 -9.03 -14.38
CA ALA A 177 40.23 -8.45 -14.65
C ALA A 177 40.87 -9.02 -15.93
N ASP A 178 40.85 -10.35 -16.06
CA ASP A 178 41.39 -11.07 -17.22
C ASP A 178 40.63 -10.67 -18.51
N GLY A 179 39.29 -10.59 -18.43
CA GLY A 179 38.45 -10.14 -19.54
C GLY A 179 38.67 -8.69 -19.97
N LEU A 180 39.01 -7.81 -19.04
CA LEU A 180 39.40 -6.43 -19.33
C LEU A 180 40.83 -6.31 -19.85
N GLY A 181 41.61 -7.40 -19.86
CA GLY A 181 43.03 -7.39 -20.23
C GLY A 181 43.93 -6.68 -19.21
N LEU A 182 43.53 -6.65 -17.93
CA LEU A 182 44.25 -5.96 -16.87
C LEU A 182 44.94 -6.96 -15.94
N SER A 183 46.15 -6.63 -15.47
CA SER A 183 46.73 -7.34 -14.34
C SER A 183 45.87 -7.17 -13.08
N TYR A 184 45.99 -8.12 -12.15
CA TYR A 184 45.31 -8.06 -10.86
C TYR A 184 45.68 -6.84 -10.02
N GLU A 185 46.86 -6.25 -10.24
CA GLU A 185 47.23 -4.99 -9.61
C GLU A 185 46.52 -3.81 -10.26
N GLU A 186 46.56 -3.71 -11.59
CA GLU A 186 45.91 -2.64 -12.35
C GLU A 186 44.40 -2.62 -12.10
N TYR A 187 43.74 -3.79 -12.12
CA TYR A 187 42.32 -3.90 -11.82
C TYR A 187 41.97 -3.40 -10.41
N ARG A 188 42.79 -3.71 -9.40
CA ARG A 188 42.57 -3.19 -8.03
C ARG A 188 42.75 -1.68 -7.97
N LYS A 189 43.77 -1.14 -8.65
CA LYS A 189 44.02 0.30 -8.74
C LYS A 189 42.86 1.01 -9.43
N LEU A 190 42.40 0.49 -10.57
CA LEU A 190 41.23 0.97 -11.30
C LEU A 190 40.00 1.05 -10.40
N LEU A 191 39.63 -0.07 -9.75
CA LEU A 191 38.48 -0.10 -8.85
C LEU A 191 38.61 0.91 -7.72
N SER A 192 39.79 1.04 -7.11
CA SER A 192 40.03 2.00 -6.03
C SER A 192 39.87 3.44 -6.50
N THR A 193 40.43 3.77 -7.67
CA THR A 193 40.36 5.12 -8.26
C THR A 193 38.92 5.50 -8.60
N VAL A 194 38.19 4.65 -9.34
CA VAL A 194 36.81 4.96 -9.75
C VAL A 194 35.87 4.95 -8.55
N ARG A 195 36.01 4.02 -7.60
CA ARG A 195 35.20 4.03 -6.36
C ARG A 195 35.42 5.30 -5.55
N GLY A 196 36.64 5.85 -5.55
CA GLY A 196 36.93 7.14 -4.94
C GLY A 196 36.11 8.29 -5.53
N LYS A 197 35.82 8.23 -6.84
CA LYS A 197 34.96 9.20 -7.53
C LYS A 197 33.46 8.98 -7.28
N ILE A 198 33.00 7.74 -7.01
CA ILE A 198 31.58 7.40 -6.76
C ILE A 198 31.00 8.07 -5.48
N ASN A 199 31.85 8.66 -4.63
CA ASN A 199 31.44 9.50 -3.49
C ASN A 199 30.48 8.79 -2.51
N LEU A 200 30.79 7.53 -2.16
CA LEU A 200 29.97 6.73 -1.25
C LEU A 200 29.98 7.28 0.17
N THR A 201 28.82 7.27 0.84
CA THR A 201 28.68 7.71 2.23
C THR A 201 29.62 6.94 3.16
N GLU A 202 29.78 5.63 2.95
CA GLU A 202 30.66 4.77 3.73
C GLU A 202 32.14 5.19 3.65
N GLN A 203 32.58 5.68 2.50
CA GLN A 203 33.97 6.11 2.32
C GLN A 203 34.26 7.37 3.13
N LYS A 204 33.35 8.34 3.11
CA LYS A 204 33.46 9.56 3.93
C LYS A 204 33.48 9.24 5.42
N ILE A 205 32.63 8.31 5.85
CA ILE A 205 32.62 7.79 7.22
C ILE A 205 33.98 7.18 7.58
N SER A 206 34.51 6.28 6.75
CA SER A 206 35.80 5.62 7.02
C SER A 206 36.99 6.58 7.04
N LEU A 207 36.94 7.67 6.27
CA LEU A 207 37.97 8.70 6.25
C LEU A 207 37.77 9.82 7.28
N ASN A 208 36.75 9.71 8.15
CA ASN A 208 36.34 10.76 9.11
C ASN A 208 36.05 12.13 8.46
N ARG A 209 35.63 12.15 7.19
CA ARG A 209 35.30 13.37 6.43
C ARG A 209 33.82 13.73 6.62
N TRP A 210 33.46 14.03 7.86
CA TRP A 210 32.07 14.27 8.26
C TRP A 210 31.46 15.49 7.57
N ASN A 211 32.23 16.58 7.51
CA ASN A 211 31.92 17.84 6.82
C ASN A 211 31.54 17.65 5.34
N GLU A 212 32.04 16.61 4.67
CA GLU A 212 31.75 16.32 3.26
C GLU A 212 30.45 15.51 3.07
N ILE A 213 29.82 15.01 4.14
CA ILE A 213 28.59 14.21 4.05
C ILE A 213 27.41 15.15 3.77
N ASP A 214 26.79 14.98 2.61
CA ASP A 214 25.50 15.58 2.26
C ASP A 214 24.40 14.62 2.68
N TYR A 215 23.76 14.90 3.83
CA TYR A 215 22.76 14.03 4.42
C TYR A 215 21.51 13.85 3.56
N GLU A 216 21.16 14.80 2.69
CA GLU A 216 20.02 14.66 1.79
C GLU A 216 20.24 13.56 0.75
N LYS A 217 21.48 13.40 0.31
CA LYS A 217 21.88 12.39 -0.67
C LYS A 217 22.24 11.03 -0.04
N VAL A 218 22.21 10.91 1.29
CA VAL A 218 22.52 9.63 1.96
C VAL A 218 21.40 8.60 1.69
N PRO A 219 21.71 7.43 1.10
CA PRO A 219 20.72 6.39 0.87
C PRO A 219 20.06 5.91 2.18
N LYS A 220 18.76 5.58 2.14
CA LYS A 220 17.96 5.17 3.33
C LYS A 220 18.60 4.04 4.15
N LEU A 221 19.22 3.07 3.48
CA LEU A 221 19.92 1.96 4.16
C LEU A 221 21.19 2.44 4.88
N ALA A 222 22.01 3.29 4.24
CA ALA A 222 23.19 3.88 4.86
C ALA A 222 22.79 4.79 6.04
N TYR A 223 21.74 5.59 5.87
CA TYR A 223 21.14 6.39 6.94
C TYR A 223 20.82 5.55 8.17
N ARG A 224 20.09 4.44 7.99
CA ARG A 224 19.72 3.53 9.09
C ARG A 224 20.93 2.89 9.74
N LYS A 225 21.85 2.34 8.92
CA LYS A 225 23.03 1.62 9.41
C LYS A 225 23.98 2.51 10.22
N TYR A 226 24.19 3.75 9.77
CA TYR A 226 25.15 4.68 10.37
C TYR A 226 24.50 5.77 11.22
N TYR A 227 23.20 5.65 11.53
CA TYR A 227 22.43 6.64 12.29
C TYR A 227 23.12 7.06 13.59
N LYS A 228 23.54 6.08 14.41
CA LYS A 228 24.24 6.35 15.68
C LYS A 228 25.58 7.03 15.44
N THR A 229 26.30 6.61 14.39
CA THR A 229 27.59 7.20 14.02
C THR A 229 27.44 8.67 13.63
N PHE A 230 26.45 9.01 12.79
CA PHE A 230 26.17 10.40 12.43
C PHE A 230 25.79 11.25 13.65
N LYS A 231 24.91 10.74 14.51
CA LYS A 231 24.51 11.42 15.75
C LYS A 231 25.70 11.72 16.66
N ASN A 232 26.68 10.82 16.72
CA ASN A 232 27.80 10.96 17.65
C ASN A 232 28.98 11.75 17.06
N LYS A 233 29.19 11.70 15.74
CA LYS A 233 30.38 12.25 15.08
C LYS A 233 30.14 13.59 14.37
N ASP A 234 28.90 13.90 14.01
CA ASP A 234 28.51 15.19 13.41
C ASP A 234 27.11 15.60 13.92
N PRO A 235 26.97 15.81 15.26
CA PRO A 235 25.67 15.99 15.90
C PRO A 235 24.92 17.21 15.39
N GLU A 236 25.59 18.33 15.15
CA GLU A 236 24.97 19.59 14.77
C GLU A 236 24.36 19.52 13.37
N ARG A 237 25.15 19.18 12.34
CA ARG A 237 24.64 19.08 10.96
C ARG A 237 23.65 17.93 10.81
N PHE A 238 23.85 16.82 11.53
CA PHE A 238 22.90 15.71 11.48
C PHE A 238 21.57 16.04 12.15
N ASN A 239 21.58 16.83 13.24
CA ASN A 239 20.35 17.29 13.88
C ASN A 239 19.66 18.39 13.07
N GLN A 240 20.40 19.30 12.44
CA GLN A 240 19.86 20.26 11.47
C GLN A 240 19.22 19.56 10.27
N TYR A 241 19.89 18.57 9.69
CA TYR A 241 19.32 17.73 8.64
C TYR A 241 18.09 16.96 9.12
N LYS A 242 18.12 16.42 10.33
CA LYS A 242 16.91 15.77 10.88
C LYS A 242 15.80 16.78 11.07
N ALA A 243 16.06 18.00 11.52
CA ALA A 243 15.05 19.04 11.62
C ALA A 243 14.51 19.44 10.24
N SER A 244 15.37 19.54 9.21
CA SER A 244 14.94 19.83 7.83
C SER A 244 14.16 18.69 7.19
N ARG A 245 14.48 17.43 7.54
CA ARG A 245 13.77 16.21 7.12
C ARG A 245 12.62 15.81 8.03
N VAL A 246 12.45 16.49 9.17
CA VAL A 246 11.27 16.42 10.04
C VAL A 246 10.08 17.15 9.39
N ASN A 247 10.30 17.76 8.22
CA ASN A 247 9.32 17.76 7.14
C ASN A 247 9.14 16.33 6.57
N ILE A 248 8.46 15.48 7.37
CA ILE A 248 7.37 14.61 6.93
C ILE A 248 7.77 13.47 5.96
N THR A 249 8.05 12.28 6.49
CA THR A 249 7.45 11.09 5.87
C THR A 249 5.99 11.10 6.30
N GLU A 250 5.07 11.28 5.37
CA GLU A 250 3.63 11.45 5.55
C GLU A 250 3.01 10.56 6.67
N ASN A 251 3.37 9.27 6.75
CA ASN A 251 2.86 8.37 7.81
C ASN A 251 3.41 8.64 9.23
N ASN A 252 4.57 9.28 9.34
CA ASN A 252 5.17 9.69 10.62
C ASN A 252 4.51 10.96 11.17
N ILE A 253 3.74 11.70 10.34
CA ILE A 253 2.85 12.76 10.85
C ILE A 253 1.74 12.13 11.64
N LEU A 254 0.90 11.27 11.05
CA LEU A 254 -0.27 10.74 11.75
C LEU A 254 0.14 10.01 13.03
N GLU A 255 1.22 9.22 12.96
CA GLU A 255 1.75 8.51 14.13
C GLU A 255 2.15 9.44 15.26
N LYS A 256 2.91 10.51 14.99
CA LYS A 256 3.38 11.43 16.03
C LYS A 256 2.34 12.46 16.43
N LYS A 257 1.59 12.96 15.45
CA LYS A 257 0.63 14.06 15.60
C LYS A 257 -0.60 13.57 16.37
N TYR A 258 -1.11 12.40 16.01
CA TYR A 258 -2.37 11.88 16.53
C TYR A 258 -2.18 10.62 17.37
N ILE A 259 -1.64 9.53 16.81
CA ILE A 259 -1.66 8.20 17.45
C ILE A 259 -0.87 8.18 18.77
N SER A 260 0.37 8.67 18.78
CA SER A 260 1.21 8.68 19.98
C SER A 260 0.67 9.61 21.06
N ARG A 261 0.12 10.77 20.67
CA ARG A 261 -0.46 11.72 21.63
C ARG A 261 -1.73 11.14 22.25
N LEU A 262 -2.64 10.62 21.43
CA LEU A 262 -3.85 9.97 21.92
C LEU A 262 -3.53 8.77 22.82
N ARG A 263 -2.53 7.95 22.47
CA ARG A 263 -2.07 6.86 23.34
C ARG A 263 -1.62 7.37 24.71
N ASN A 264 -0.86 8.47 24.74
CA ASN A 264 -0.41 9.06 26.01
C ASN A 264 -1.60 9.60 26.83
N LEU A 265 -2.58 10.23 26.16
CA LEU A 265 -3.81 10.71 26.79
C LEU A 265 -4.60 9.56 27.43
N LEU A 266 -4.82 8.45 26.71
CA LEU A 266 -5.53 7.29 27.23
C LEU A 266 -4.79 6.61 28.40
N ASN A 267 -3.45 6.58 28.35
CA ASN A 267 -2.61 6.01 29.41
C ASN A 267 -2.49 6.92 30.65
N GLY A 268 -3.05 8.13 30.65
CA GLY A 268 -2.85 9.09 31.74
C GLY A 268 -1.46 9.71 31.78
N ASN A 269 -0.65 9.54 30.72
CA ASN A 269 0.73 9.99 30.63
C ASN A 269 0.83 11.34 29.89
N TYR A 270 0.16 12.37 30.41
CA TYR A 270 0.07 13.68 29.75
C TYR A 270 0.06 14.85 30.74
N LEU A 271 0.43 16.03 30.24
CA LEU A 271 0.29 17.32 30.91
C LEU A 271 -0.97 18.04 30.42
N ASN A 272 -1.50 19.00 31.18
CA ASN A 272 -2.74 19.71 30.79
C ASN A 272 -2.69 20.33 29.37
N ASN A 273 -1.53 20.86 28.98
CA ASN A 273 -1.35 21.46 27.65
C ASN A 273 -1.41 20.41 26.51
N ASP A 274 -1.17 19.13 26.79
CA ASP A 274 -1.17 18.08 25.76
C ASP A 274 -2.59 17.78 25.24
N ILE A 275 -3.63 17.98 26.08
CA ILE A 275 -5.04 17.84 25.67
C ILE A 275 -5.37 18.93 24.64
N GLU A 276 -5.11 20.18 24.98
CA GLU A 276 -5.38 21.33 24.11
C GLU A 276 -4.56 21.25 22.82
N GLU A 277 -3.28 20.85 22.91
CA GLU A 277 -2.43 20.65 21.74
C GLU A 277 -2.96 19.55 20.81
N PHE A 278 -3.44 18.44 21.37
CA PHE A 278 -4.03 17.36 20.57
C PHE A 278 -5.32 17.81 19.89
N GLU A 279 -6.24 18.46 20.61
CA GLU A 279 -7.47 19.00 20.04
C GLU A 279 -7.18 20.00 18.92
N ASN A 280 -6.32 20.99 19.16
CA ASN A 280 -5.96 22.00 18.18
C ASN A 280 -5.31 21.33 16.95
N SER A 281 -4.52 20.27 17.14
CA SER A 281 -3.93 19.55 16.01
C SER A 281 -4.95 18.88 15.08
N LEU A 282 -6.14 18.53 15.58
CA LEU A 282 -7.26 17.99 14.80
C LEU A 282 -8.13 19.10 14.19
N LYS A 283 -8.39 20.19 14.93
CA LYS A 283 -9.18 21.35 14.50
C LYS A 283 -8.47 22.19 13.43
N GLU A 284 -7.15 22.35 13.54
CA GLU A 284 -6.30 23.09 12.61
C GLU A 284 -5.75 22.21 11.48
N CYS A 285 -6.38 21.06 11.22
CA CYS A 285 -6.01 20.24 10.08
C CYS A 285 -6.22 21.05 8.79
N ASN A 286 -5.12 21.29 8.04
CA ASN A 286 -5.16 22.05 6.79
C ASN A 286 -6.00 21.35 5.71
N GLU A 287 -6.15 20.03 5.82
CA GLU A 287 -7.07 19.23 5.03
C GLU A 287 -8.46 19.36 5.65
N LYS A 288 -9.27 20.26 5.11
CA LYS A 288 -10.68 20.43 5.50
C LYS A 288 -11.57 19.60 4.57
N THR A 289 -12.60 19.00 5.14
CA THR A 289 -13.54 18.17 4.39
C THR A 289 -14.27 18.96 3.29
N SER A 290 -14.54 18.32 2.16
CA SER A 290 -15.39 18.85 1.08
C SER A 290 -16.89 18.82 1.42
N GLY A 291 -17.28 18.18 2.53
CA GLY A 291 -18.67 17.99 2.93
C GLY A 291 -18.83 17.56 4.39
N ASN A 292 -20.08 17.36 4.84
CA ASN A 292 -20.42 16.89 6.18
C ASN A 292 -20.52 15.37 6.21
N TRP A 293 -19.70 14.71 7.02
CA TRP A 293 -19.62 13.25 7.07
C TRP A 293 -19.96 12.71 8.45
N VAL A 294 -20.92 11.81 8.54
CA VAL A 294 -21.27 11.20 9.84
C VAL A 294 -20.58 9.86 9.98
N VAL A 295 -19.94 9.63 11.12
CA VAL A 295 -19.17 8.42 11.38
C VAL A 295 -20.04 7.37 12.10
N ALA A 296 -19.99 6.13 11.62
CA ALA A 296 -20.53 4.94 12.29
C ALA A 296 -19.39 3.96 12.59
N THR A 297 -19.28 3.52 13.82
CA THR A 297 -18.10 2.76 14.30
C THR A 297 -18.49 1.43 14.92
N CYS A 298 -17.72 0.37 14.64
CA CYS A 298 -17.84 -0.94 15.29
C CYS A 298 -16.61 -1.18 16.17
N LEU A 299 -16.80 -1.17 17.49
CA LEU A 299 -15.78 -1.61 18.44
C LEU A 299 -16.21 -2.90 19.12
N LYS A 300 -15.30 -3.87 19.22
CA LYS A 300 -15.49 -5.06 20.05
C LYS A 300 -14.84 -4.83 21.41
N GLU A 301 -15.34 -5.47 22.45
CA GLU A 301 -14.75 -5.38 23.80
C GLU A 301 -13.26 -5.79 23.83
N VAL A 302 -12.85 -6.70 22.93
CA VAL A 302 -11.44 -7.13 22.80
C VAL A 302 -10.52 -6.00 22.32
N ASP A 303 -11.05 -5.04 21.57
CA ASP A 303 -10.27 -3.90 21.04
C ASP A 303 -9.90 -2.92 22.15
N LEU A 304 -10.74 -2.86 23.20
CA LEU A 304 -10.55 -2.02 24.39
C LEU A 304 -9.49 -2.60 25.34
N LYS A 305 -9.47 -3.92 25.50
CA LYS A 305 -8.59 -4.60 26.48
C LYS A 305 -7.10 -4.48 26.15
N ASN A 306 -6.76 -4.30 24.87
CA ASN A 306 -5.38 -4.35 24.39
C ASN A 306 -4.84 -2.99 23.93
N GLU A 307 -5.58 -1.88 24.14
CA GLU A 307 -5.27 -0.55 23.58
C GLU A 307 -4.75 -0.67 22.14
N THR A 308 -5.52 -1.39 21.32
CA THR A 308 -5.07 -1.78 19.99
C THR A 308 -4.81 -0.54 19.14
N ARG A 309 -3.89 -0.68 18.17
CA ARG A 309 -3.68 0.37 17.16
C ARG A 309 -5.01 0.77 16.49
N TYR A 310 -5.87 -0.21 16.22
CA TYR A 310 -7.22 -0.05 15.71
C TYR A 310 -8.07 0.94 16.53
N LEU A 311 -8.11 0.78 17.87
CA LEU A 311 -8.85 1.70 18.74
C LEU A 311 -8.37 3.15 18.59
N LEU A 312 -7.04 3.36 18.54
CA LEU A 312 -6.47 4.70 18.39
C LEU A 312 -6.84 5.32 17.05
N GLU A 313 -6.79 4.56 15.97
CA GLU A 313 -7.10 5.03 14.61
C GLU A 313 -8.58 5.40 14.46
N ILE A 314 -9.49 4.60 15.03
CA ILE A 314 -10.92 4.90 15.11
C ILE A 314 -11.19 6.21 15.84
N LEU A 315 -10.57 6.38 16.99
CA LEU A 315 -10.79 7.56 17.81
C LEU A 315 -10.30 8.81 17.10
N VAL A 316 -9.15 8.74 16.42
CA VAL A 316 -8.65 9.87 15.62
C VAL A 316 -9.65 10.27 14.53
N LEU A 317 -10.22 9.32 13.79
CA LEU A 317 -11.20 9.61 12.74
C LEU A 317 -12.52 10.15 13.31
N ASN A 318 -13.06 9.54 14.37
CA ASN A 318 -14.28 10.04 15.01
C ASN A 318 -14.10 11.47 15.51
N LEU A 319 -13.00 11.74 16.24
CA LEU A 319 -12.72 13.06 16.78
C LEU A 319 -12.48 14.09 15.69
N TYR A 320 -11.79 13.71 14.61
CA TYR A 320 -11.59 14.59 13.45
C TYR A 320 -12.95 15.09 12.91
N PHE A 321 -13.88 14.19 12.61
CA PHE A 321 -15.19 14.58 12.07
C PHE A 321 -16.07 15.31 13.09
N LEU A 322 -16.03 14.92 14.37
CA LEU A 322 -16.74 15.64 15.43
C LEU A 322 -16.30 17.10 15.53
N PHE A 323 -14.99 17.37 15.38
CA PHE A 323 -14.42 18.72 15.51
C PHE A 323 -14.50 19.58 14.25
N ASN A 324 -14.62 18.96 13.06
CA ASN A 324 -14.53 19.67 11.78
C ASN A 324 -15.84 19.67 10.98
N ASN A 325 -16.81 18.80 11.27
CA ASN A 325 -18.13 18.86 10.64
C ASN A 325 -18.84 20.17 10.99
N VAL A 326 -19.65 20.65 10.05
CA VAL A 326 -20.43 21.88 10.22
C VAL A 326 -21.92 21.60 10.05
N GLY A 327 -22.75 22.59 10.37
CA GLY A 327 -24.20 22.49 10.18
C GLY A 327 -24.87 21.47 11.11
N ARG A 328 -25.88 20.75 10.61
CA ARG A 328 -26.74 19.88 11.43
C ARG A 328 -26.02 18.69 12.08
N PHE A 329 -24.89 18.27 11.51
CA PHE A 329 -24.11 17.12 11.97
C PHE A 329 -22.87 17.50 12.78
N GLU A 330 -22.73 18.78 13.13
CA GLU A 330 -21.72 19.22 14.10
C GLU A 330 -21.90 18.45 15.42
N ASN A 331 -20.81 17.86 15.92
CA ASN A 331 -20.80 17.06 17.15
C ASN A 331 -21.71 15.81 17.12
N TYR A 332 -22.12 15.33 15.94
CA TYR A 332 -22.90 14.09 15.79
C TYR A 332 -22.06 12.93 15.24
N PHE A 333 -22.33 11.74 15.76
CA PHE A 333 -21.91 10.45 15.20
C PHE A 333 -23.03 9.41 15.41
N PHE A 334 -22.91 8.23 14.82
CA PHE A 334 -23.84 7.13 15.09
C PHE A 334 -23.44 6.38 16.34
N LYS A 335 -24.38 6.30 17.30
CA LYS A 335 -24.39 5.22 18.28
C LYS A 335 -24.74 3.94 17.54
N THR A 336 -23.86 2.96 17.61
CA THR A 336 -24.06 1.60 17.06
C THR A 336 -24.32 0.59 18.17
N SER A 337 -24.09 0.95 19.44
CA SER A 337 -24.38 0.08 20.58
C SER A 337 -25.89 -0.06 20.84
N ASP A 338 -26.32 -1.27 21.16
CA ASP A 338 -27.72 -1.69 21.39
C ASP A 338 -28.68 -1.42 20.23
N ILE A 339 -29.04 -0.14 20.02
CA ILE A 339 -29.98 0.36 19.04
C ILE A 339 -29.30 1.50 18.31
N VAL A 340 -29.20 1.36 16.99
CA VAL A 340 -28.60 2.34 16.10
C VAL A 340 -29.35 3.67 16.22
N ASN A 341 -28.64 4.76 16.51
CA ASN A 341 -29.21 6.10 16.54
C ASN A 341 -28.16 7.20 16.39
N PHE A 342 -28.57 8.42 16.10
CA PHE A 342 -27.71 9.59 16.20
C PHE A 342 -27.39 9.93 17.66
N LYS A 343 -26.11 10.16 17.96
CA LYS A 343 -25.63 10.64 19.26
C LYS A 343 -24.95 11.99 19.08
N LYS A 344 -25.50 13.01 19.75
CA LYS A 344 -24.86 14.32 19.89
C LYS A 344 -23.94 14.34 21.10
N ILE A 345 -22.70 14.74 20.89
CA ILE A 345 -21.77 15.11 21.96
C ILE A 345 -22.20 16.47 22.53
N LYS A 346 -22.33 16.55 23.86
CA LYS A 346 -22.79 17.76 24.57
C LYS A 346 -21.72 18.39 25.48
N THR A 347 -20.58 17.74 25.59
CA THR A 347 -19.45 18.16 26.42
C THR A 347 -18.32 18.66 25.53
N ASN A 348 -17.52 19.58 26.06
CA ASN A 348 -16.31 20.08 25.41
C ASN A 348 -15.04 19.43 25.99
N ASP A 349 -15.18 18.55 27.01
CA ASP A 349 -14.03 17.86 27.61
C ASP A 349 -13.62 16.67 26.74
N LEU A 350 -12.43 16.73 26.13
CA LEU A 350 -11.92 15.69 25.23
C LEU A 350 -12.02 14.27 25.80
N LEU A 351 -11.69 14.08 27.07
CA LEU A 351 -11.65 12.76 27.68
C LEU A 351 -13.07 12.21 27.88
N GLU A 352 -14.02 13.08 28.19
CA GLU A 352 -15.44 12.75 28.21
C GLU A 352 -15.97 12.44 26.81
N ILE A 353 -15.58 13.21 25.78
CA ILE A 353 -15.92 12.94 24.37
C ILE A 353 -15.42 11.56 23.96
N ILE A 354 -14.15 11.24 24.24
CA ILE A 354 -13.55 9.93 23.94
C ILE A 354 -14.35 8.81 24.62
N LYS A 355 -14.71 8.98 25.90
CA LYS A 355 -15.52 7.99 26.64
C LYS A 355 -16.90 7.81 26.02
N GLU A 356 -17.55 8.90 25.59
CA GLU A 356 -18.85 8.83 24.91
C GLU A 356 -18.73 8.08 23.57
N VAL A 357 -17.71 8.38 22.76
CA VAL A 357 -17.47 7.68 21.49
C VAL A 357 -17.26 6.19 21.71
N ILE A 358 -16.37 5.80 22.63
CA ILE A 358 -16.11 4.39 22.94
C ILE A 358 -17.39 3.70 23.37
N LYS A 359 -18.08 4.22 24.40
CA LYS A 359 -19.28 3.59 24.97
C LYS A 359 -20.39 3.38 23.95
N ASN A 360 -20.57 4.32 23.02
CA ASN A 360 -21.65 4.27 22.04
C ASN A 360 -21.28 3.54 20.76
N SER A 361 -20.02 3.11 20.60
CA SER A 361 -19.53 2.40 19.42
C SER A 361 -19.33 0.89 19.65
N ILE A 362 -19.51 0.39 20.89
CA ILE A 362 -19.35 -1.04 21.19
C ILE A 362 -20.54 -1.82 20.62
N SER A 363 -20.29 -2.63 19.60
CA SER A 363 -21.32 -3.39 18.90
C SER A 363 -20.75 -4.67 18.28
N LYS A 364 -21.63 -5.64 17.97
CA LYS A 364 -21.24 -6.89 17.30
C LYS A 364 -21.13 -6.72 15.78
N ASN A 365 -22.00 -5.88 15.22
CA ASN A 365 -22.09 -5.56 13.80
C ASN A 365 -22.68 -4.16 13.63
N ILE A 366 -22.51 -3.60 12.43
CA ILE A 366 -23.16 -2.38 11.95
C ILE A 366 -24.00 -2.75 10.74
N ASP A 367 -25.27 -2.37 10.76
CA ASP A 367 -26.16 -2.52 9.62
C ASP A 367 -26.25 -1.21 8.83
N ILE A 368 -25.79 -1.25 7.58
CA ILE A 368 -25.82 -0.11 6.67
C ILE A 368 -27.27 0.26 6.34
N GLU A 369 -28.14 -0.72 6.06
CA GLU A 369 -29.52 -0.45 5.66
C GLU A 369 -30.27 0.26 6.80
N THR A 370 -30.14 -0.23 8.03
CA THR A 370 -30.72 0.43 9.22
C THR A 370 -30.23 1.87 9.39
N ILE A 371 -28.93 2.14 9.16
CA ILE A 371 -28.39 3.51 9.26
C ILE A 371 -28.96 4.40 8.15
N MET A 372 -29.01 3.90 6.91
CA MET A 372 -29.56 4.65 5.78
C MET A 372 -31.06 4.92 5.95
N ASP A 373 -31.83 3.94 6.42
CA ASP A 373 -33.25 4.09 6.73
C ASP A 373 -33.50 5.08 7.87
N LEU A 374 -32.64 5.10 8.89
CA LEU A 374 -32.72 6.07 9.98
C LEU A 374 -32.50 7.51 9.48
N ILE A 375 -31.53 7.73 8.59
CA ILE A 375 -31.28 9.04 7.98
C ILE A 375 -32.49 9.47 7.15
N LEU A 376 -32.96 8.60 6.25
CA LEU A 376 -34.10 8.87 5.38
C LEU A 376 -35.37 9.16 6.20
N PHE A 377 -35.63 8.37 7.23
CA PHE A 377 -36.74 8.60 8.14
C PHE A 377 -36.62 9.94 8.87
N ALA A 378 -35.43 10.29 9.36
CA ALA A 378 -35.18 11.57 10.02
C ALA A 378 -35.38 12.74 9.04
N ALA A 379 -34.95 12.60 7.79
CA ALA A 379 -35.11 13.59 6.75
C ALA A 379 -36.59 13.87 6.47
N ILE A 380 -37.33 12.80 6.19
CA ILE A 380 -38.76 12.84 5.90
C ILE A 380 -39.57 13.38 7.08
N LYS A 381 -39.30 12.89 8.29
CA LYS A 381 -40.07 13.26 9.49
C LYS A 381 -39.90 14.74 9.86
N ASN A 382 -38.74 15.31 9.59
CA ASN A 382 -38.41 16.69 9.97
C ASN A 382 -38.36 17.66 8.79
N ASP A 383 -38.80 17.22 7.60
CA ASP A 383 -38.81 18.02 6.36
C ASP A 383 -37.42 18.64 6.06
N ILE A 384 -36.37 17.83 6.21
CA ILE A 384 -34.98 18.23 5.97
C ILE A 384 -34.75 18.27 4.45
N LYS A 385 -34.13 19.32 3.93
CA LYS A 385 -33.81 19.40 2.50
C LYS A 385 -32.61 18.52 2.15
N ASP A 386 -32.53 18.10 0.89
CA ASP A 386 -31.46 17.25 0.38
C ASP A 386 -30.07 17.88 0.61
N GLU A 387 -29.94 19.21 0.47
CA GLU A 387 -28.67 19.91 0.70
C GLU A 387 -28.26 19.98 2.18
N GLU A 388 -29.19 19.70 3.11
CA GLU A 388 -28.96 19.67 4.55
C GLU A 388 -28.62 18.25 5.07
N LEU A 389 -28.67 17.24 4.21
CA LEU A 389 -28.27 15.86 4.51
C LEU A 389 -26.75 15.70 4.59
N PRO A 390 -26.24 14.62 5.22
CA PRO A 390 -24.80 14.39 5.23
C PRO A 390 -24.36 14.05 3.81
N SER A 391 -23.22 14.58 3.39
CA SER A 391 -22.62 14.31 2.09
C SER A 391 -22.22 12.83 1.96
N GLY A 392 -21.89 12.19 3.07
CA GLY A 392 -21.64 10.76 3.12
C GLY A 392 -21.56 10.21 4.54
N ILE A 393 -21.53 8.90 4.63
CA ILE A 393 -21.43 8.13 5.86
C ILE A 393 -20.13 7.33 5.83
N LEU A 394 -19.33 7.48 6.88
CA LEU A 394 -18.07 6.75 7.04
C LEU A 394 -18.25 5.63 8.06
N PHE A 395 -18.13 4.38 7.60
CA PHE A 395 -18.17 3.18 8.42
C PHE A 395 -16.76 2.79 8.81
N LEU A 396 -16.46 2.76 10.11
CA LEU A 396 -15.16 2.34 10.66
C LEU A 396 -15.32 0.95 11.27
N ILE A 397 -14.63 -0.03 10.68
CA ILE A 397 -14.72 -1.43 11.05
C ILE A 397 -13.35 -2.11 11.09
N HIS A 398 -13.27 -3.22 11.81
CA HIS A 398 -12.06 -4.03 11.87
C HIS A 398 -12.07 -5.08 10.75
N ASP A 399 -13.25 -5.63 10.45
CA ASP A 399 -13.48 -6.68 9.47
C ASP A 399 -14.82 -6.49 8.75
N LEU A 400 -14.93 -6.88 7.49
CA LEU A 400 -16.18 -6.82 6.73
C LEU A 400 -17.27 -7.74 7.32
N GLU A 401 -16.91 -8.78 8.08
CA GLU A 401 -17.87 -9.61 8.82
C GLU A 401 -18.70 -8.81 9.84
N GLU A 402 -18.27 -7.58 10.17
CA GLU A 402 -19.00 -6.67 11.04
C GLU A 402 -20.10 -5.90 10.29
N ILE A 403 -20.10 -5.89 8.95
CA ILE A 403 -21.11 -5.19 8.16
C ILE A 403 -22.29 -6.11 7.84
N LYS A 404 -23.49 -5.55 7.96
CA LYS A 404 -24.75 -6.13 7.48
C LYS A 404 -25.43 -5.19 6.49
N ILE A 405 -26.21 -5.77 5.58
CA ILE A 405 -27.16 -5.06 4.73
C ILE A 405 -28.46 -5.87 4.77
N GLY A 406 -29.42 -5.40 5.57
CA GLY A 406 -30.69 -6.10 5.79
C GLY A 406 -30.54 -7.45 6.47
N ASP A 407 -31.43 -8.41 6.14
CA ASP A 407 -31.44 -9.76 6.73
C ASP A 407 -30.33 -10.68 6.21
N ALA A 408 -29.59 -10.26 5.19
CA ALA A 408 -28.46 -11.01 4.68
C ALA A 408 -27.18 -10.68 5.46
N ASN A 409 -26.57 -11.68 6.10
CA ASN A 409 -25.11 -11.64 6.24
C ASN A 409 -24.54 -11.68 4.83
N ILE A 410 -23.63 -10.77 4.48
CA ILE A 410 -22.95 -10.79 3.19
C ILE A 410 -22.44 -12.22 2.98
N CYS A 411 -22.95 -12.89 1.96
CA CYS A 411 -22.83 -14.34 1.84
C CYS A 411 -21.36 -14.77 1.82
N SER A 412 -20.93 -15.50 2.85
CA SER A 412 -19.61 -16.13 2.93
C SER A 412 -19.51 -17.42 2.10
N ASN A 413 -20.62 -17.88 1.49
CA ASN A 413 -20.67 -19.14 0.74
C ASN A 413 -20.38 -19.02 -0.76
N SER A 414 -20.16 -17.82 -1.29
CA SER A 414 -19.57 -17.61 -2.61
C SER A 414 -18.21 -16.93 -2.45
N GLU A 415 -17.22 -17.31 -3.24
CA GLU A 415 -15.83 -16.79 -3.20
C GLU A 415 -15.69 -15.27 -3.47
N LYS A 416 -16.78 -14.48 -3.42
CA LYS A 416 -16.82 -13.02 -3.59
C LYS A 416 -17.86 -12.39 -2.65
N TRP A 417 -17.47 -11.31 -1.97
CA TRP A 417 -18.36 -10.43 -1.21
C TRP A 417 -19.19 -9.56 -2.18
N HIS A 418 -20.49 -9.37 -1.93
CA HIS A 418 -21.35 -8.50 -2.73
C HIS A 418 -22.19 -7.60 -1.80
N PHE A 419 -22.09 -6.28 -1.97
CA PHE A 419 -22.96 -5.32 -1.29
C PHE A 419 -24.11 -4.94 -2.23
N ASN A 420 -25.29 -5.50 -2.03
CA ASN A 420 -26.45 -5.14 -2.84
C ASN A 420 -27.18 -3.94 -2.21
N LEU A 421 -26.94 -2.74 -2.74
CA LEU A 421 -27.61 -1.51 -2.28
C LEU A 421 -28.92 -1.21 -3.01
N LYS A 422 -29.42 -2.11 -3.87
CA LYS A 422 -30.61 -1.86 -4.70
C LYS A 422 -31.82 -1.41 -3.89
N ASN A 423 -32.11 -2.10 -2.79
CA ASN A 423 -33.26 -1.77 -1.93
C ASN A 423 -33.10 -0.38 -1.29
N ILE A 424 -31.89 -0.06 -0.81
CA ILE A 424 -31.59 1.25 -0.21
C ILE A 424 -31.78 2.34 -1.26
N LYS A 425 -31.19 2.18 -2.45
CA LYS A 425 -31.35 3.14 -3.56
C LYS A 425 -32.81 3.35 -3.92
N GLU A 426 -33.56 2.27 -4.13
CA GLU A 426 -34.98 2.35 -4.45
C GLU A 426 -35.79 3.07 -3.36
N LYS A 427 -35.50 2.84 -2.07
CA LYS A 427 -36.16 3.57 -0.95
C LYS A 427 -35.90 5.07 -1.02
N TRP A 428 -34.65 5.47 -1.24
CA TRP A 428 -34.23 6.87 -1.30
C TRP A 428 -34.79 7.59 -2.54
N ASP A 429 -34.70 6.97 -3.71
CA ASP A 429 -35.25 7.49 -4.97
C ASP A 429 -36.77 7.70 -4.88
N ASN A 430 -37.50 6.72 -4.32
CA ASN A 430 -38.95 6.81 -4.12
C ASN A 430 -39.38 7.94 -3.18
N CYS A 431 -38.46 8.41 -2.31
CA CYS A 431 -38.69 9.52 -1.40
C CYS A 431 -38.18 10.86 -1.94
N ASN A 432 -37.62 10.90 -3.15
CA ASN A 432 -36.99 12.06 -3.78
C ASN A 432 -35.81 12.65 -2.98
N TYR A 433 -35.00 11.79 -2.37
CA TYR A 433 -33.74 12.19 -1.71
C TYR A 433 -32.54 11.55 -2.42
N THR A 434 -31.43 12.28 -2.47
CA THR A 434 -30.16 11.76 -3.00
C THR A 434 -29.49 10.87 -1.96
N LEU A 435 -29.07 9.67 -2.36
CA LEU A 435 -28.36 8.76 -1.48
C LEU A 435 -26.97 9.34 -1.11
N PRO A 436 -26.65 9.51 0.20
CA PRO A 436 -25.31 9.89 0.65
C PRO A 436 -24.25 8.88 0.22
N GLU A 437 -23.02 9.36 -0.02
CA GLU A 437 -21.90 8.47 -0.34
C GLU A 437 -21.62 7.53 0.84
N ILE A 438 -21.32 6.26 0.54
CA ILE A 438 -21.00 5.25 1.56
C ILE A 438 -19.50 4.93 1.46
N LYS A 439 -18.74 5.30 2.49
CA LYS A 439 -17.32 4.94 2.65
C LYS A 439 -17.19 3.90 3.76
N ILE A 440 -16.52 2.78 3.49
CA ILE A 440 -16.17 1.80 4.53
C ILE A 440 -14.65 1.77 4.67
N CYS A 441 -14.16 2.11 5.86
CA CYS A 441 -12.74 2.06 6.20
C CYS A 441 -12.44 0.92 7.16
N MET A 442 -11.67 -0.04 6.68
CA MET A 442 -11.18 -1.19 7.42
C MET A 442 -9.78 -0.91 7.94
N LEU A 443 -9.61 -0.81 9.26
CA LEU A 443 -8.37 -0.30 9.85
C LEU A 443 -7.38 -1.41 10.26
N ASN A 444 -7.74 -2.69 10.14
CA ASN A 444 -6.84 -3.80 10.50
C ASN A 444 -5.81 -4.12 9.41
N GLU A 445 -4.51 -4.01 9.74
CA GLU A 445 -3.38 -4.34 8.84
C GLU A 445 -3.20 -5.84 8.55
N LYS A 446 -3.87 -6.74 9.27
CA LYS A 446 -3.54 -8.19 9.27
C LYS A 446 -4.39 -9.08 8.38
N ASN A 447 -5.54 -8.62 7.87
CA ASN A 447 -6.41 -9.47 7.05
C ASN A 447 -6.12 -9.30 5.56
N ASN A 448 -5.34 -10.24 5.02
CA ASN A 448 -5.02 -10.37 3.58
C ASN A 448 -6.16 -11.00 2.74
N ASN A 449 -7.37 -11.16 3.29
CA ASN A 449 -8.46 -11.92 2.68
C ASN A 449 -9.36 -11.11 1.73
N PHE A 450 -9.12 -9.81 1.57
CA PHE A 450 -10.00 -8.93 0.80
C PHE A 450 -9.51 -8.71 -0.63
N LYS A 451 -9.26 -9.82 -1.33
CA LYS A 451 -8.89 -9.85 -2.74
C LYS A 451 -10.11 -9.46 -3.60
N GLY A 452 -10.05 -8.36 -4.36
CA GLY A 452 -11.01 -8.11 -5.45
C GLY A 452 -12.28 -7.33 -5.09
N LEU A 453 -12.24 -6.50 -4.05
CA LEU A 453 -13.39 -5.69 -3.59
C LEU A 453 -13.45 -4.27 -4.21
N ASP A 454 -12.50 -3.90 -5.07
CA ASP A 454 -12.34 -2.52 -5.57
C ASP A 454 -13.43 -2.02 -6.55
N HIS A 455 -14.41 -2.85 -6.92
CA HIS A 455 -15.46 -2.49 -7.89
C HIS A 455 -16.84 -2.98 -7.43
N LEU A 456 -17.35 -2.37 -6.36
CA LEU A 456 -18.77 -2.38 -6.06
C LEU A 456 -19.23 -0.94 -6.24
N ASP A 457 -19.90 -0.66 -7.37
CA ASP A 457 -20.06 0.68 -8.00
C ASP A 457 -20.79 1.76 -7.17
N ASP A 458 -20.96 1.60 -5.87
CA ASP A 458 -21.66 2.54 -4.99
C ASP A 458 -21.09 2.64 -3.56
N ILE A 459 -20.08 1.83 -3.21
CA ILE A 459 -19.41 1.86 -1.90
C ILE A 459 -17.91 2.02 -2.11
N LYS A 460 -17.32 3.03 -1.48
CA LYS A 460 -15.87 3.24 -1.49
C LYS A 460 -15.22 2.51 -0.32
N LEU A 461 -14.42 1.50 -0.63
CA LEU A 461 -13.68 0.71 0.38
C LEU A 461 -12.27 1.27 0.57
N LEU A 462 -11.87 1.43 1.83
CA LEU A 462 -10.58 2.00 2.23
C LEU A 462 -9.90 1.07 3.24
N HIS A 463 -8.60 0.81 3.08
CA HIS A 463 -7.88 -0.21 3.85
C HIS A 463 -6.65 0.34 4.58
N GLY A 464 -6.71 0.37 5.90
CA GLY A 464 -5.65 0.77 6.81
C GLY A 464 -5.72 2.25 7.22
N PHE A 465 -4.73 2.68 8.00
CA PHE A 465 -4.63 4.07 8.46
C PHE A 465 -3.26 4.65 8.15
N ASN A 466 -3.18 5.40 7.05
CA ASN A 466 -1.98 6.09 6.61
C ASN A 466 -2.35 7.48 6.07
N TYR A 467 -1.37 8.35 5.85
CA TYR A 467 -1.65 9.74 5.48
C TYR A 467 -2.44 9.87 4.17
N LYS A 468 -2.16 9.03 3.17
CA LYS A 468 -2.92 9.02 1.92
C LYS A 468 -4.37 8.59 2.14
N ILE A 469 -4.61 7.59 2.99
CA ILE A 469 -5.97 7.13 3.30
C ILE A 469 -6.72 8.16 4.13
N PHE A 470 -6.09 8.72 5.16
CA PHE A 470 -6.65 9.80 5.96
C PHE A 470 -7.04 10.97 5.06
N ASN A 471 -6.15 11.37 4.14
CA ASN A 471 -6.44 12.41 3.16
C ASN A 471 -7.53 12.00 2.16
N SER A 472 -7.62 10.73 1.76
CA SER A 472 -8.70 10.24 0.89
C SER A 472 -10.05 10.14 1.59
N ILE A 473 -10.07 9.94 2.91
CA ILE A 473 -11.28 9.97 3.72
C ILE A 473 -11.81 11.41 3.78
N ILE A 474 -10.90 12.36 3.97
CA ILE A 474 -11.20 13.77 4.24
C ILE A 474 -11.38 14.61 2.97
N ASN A 475 -10.55 14.38 1.95
CA ASN A 475 -10.58 15.08 0.67
C ASN A 475 -10.99 14.10 -0.42
N ASP A 476 -11.98 14.44 -1.23
CA ASP A 476 -12.40 13.62 -2.38
C ASP A 476 -11.37 13.57 -3.52
N ASN A 477 -10.20 14.20 -3.35
CA ASN A 477 -9.15 14.27 -4.36
C ASN A 477 -8.03 13.27 -4.10
N ILE A 478 -8.20 12.03 -4.58
CA ILE A 478 -7.07 11.30 -5.16
C ILE A 478 -7.51 10.86 -6.55
N SER A 479 -6.88 11.45 -7.57
CA SER A 479 -6.81 10.91 -8.92
C SER A 479 -6.30 9.47 -8.84
N ASP A 480 -7.01 8.54 -9.49
CA ASP A 480 -6.75 7.09 -9.61
C ASP A 480 -5.36 6.72 -10.17
N ASN A 481 -4.28 7.13 -9.52
CA ASN A 481 -2.93 6.77 -9.89
C ASN A 481 -2.11 6.57 -8.63
N GLU A 482 -2.22 5.38 -8.03
CA GLU A 482 -1.12 4.58 -7.51
C GLU A 482 -1.67 3.30 -6.90
N GLU A 483 -1.89 2.29 -7.75
CA GLU A 483 -2.08 0.90 -7.33
C GLU A 483 -0.83 0.43 -6.57
N ASN A 484 -0.98 0.16 -5.27
CA ASN A 484 -0.04 -0.70 -4.56
C ASN A 484 -0.59 -2.13 -4.63
N PRO A 485 0.17 -3.07 -5.22
CA PRO A 485 -0.36 -4.35 -5.63
C PRO A 485 -0.39 -5.30 -4.43
N LEU A 486 -1.47 -6.07 -4.34
CA LEU A 486 -1.48 -7.51 -4.03
C LEU A 486 -2.95 -7.86 -3.80
N ASN A 487 -3.61 -8.49 -4.79
CA ASN A 487 -4.47 -9.66 -4.62
C ASN A 487 -5.38 -10.01 -5.85
N ASP A 488 -5.56 -11.33 -6.07
CA ASP A 488 -6.21 -12.07 -7.16
C ASP A 488 -7.53 -11.53 -7.74
N ASN A 489 -7.57 -11.45 -9.09
CA ASN A 489 -8.65 -11.98 -9.92
C ASN A 489 -8.12 -12.12 -11.36
N PHE A 490 -8.40 -13.25 -12.01
CA PHE A 490 -7.82 -13.65 -13.31
C PHE A 490 -7.97 -12.57 -14.41
N ASP A 491 -9.03 -11.75 -14.35
CA ASP A 491 -9.29 -10.65 -15.28
C ASP A 491 -8.48 -9.37 -15.01
N LYS A 492 -8.20 -9.01 -13.75
CA LYS A 492 -7.31 -7.88 -13.44
C LYS A 492 -5.85 -8.24 -13.71
N ASP A 493 -5.47 -9.51 -13.51
CA ASP A 493 -4.13 -10.01 -13.88
C ASP A 493 -3.92 -9.94 -15.40
N LEU A 494 -4.95 -10.22 -16.19
CA LEU A 494 -4.93 -10.01 -17.65
C LEU A 494 -4.73 -8.54 -17.99
N VAL A 495 -5.52 -7.63 -17.41
CA VAL A 495 -5.41 -6.19 -17.66
C VAL A 495 -4.05 -5.63 -17.21
N PHE A 496 -3.57 -6.00 -16.02
CA PHE A 496 -2.26 -5.59 -15.53
C PHE A 496 -1.15 -6.19 -16.39
N LEU A 497 -1.25 -7.46 -16.75
CA LEU A 497 -0.28 -8.11 -17.64
C LEU A 497 -0.27 -7.43 -19.00
N GLU A 498 -1.41 -7.10 -19.59
CA GLU A 498 -1.49 -6.33 -20.84
C GLU A 498 -0.84 -4.96 -20.70
N LYS A 499 -1.13 -4.22 -19.63
CA LYS A 499 -0.46 -2.93 -19.32
C LYS A 499 1.05 -3.11 -19.15
N LEU A 500 1.48 -4.17 -18.47
CA LEU A 500 2.88 -4.50 -18.23
C LEU A 500 3.61 -4.84 -19.54
N LEU A 501 2.99 -5.67 -20.39
CA LEU A 501 3.55 -6.08 -21.68
C LEU A 501 3.63 -4.91 -22.66
N ASN A 502 2.74 -3.92 -22.54
CA ASN A 502 2.73 -2.68 -23.32
C ASN A 502 3.55 -1.55 -22.69
N ASN A 503 4.16 -1.77 -21.53
CA ASN A 503 4.91 -0.72 -20.83
C ASN A 503 6.24 -0.41 -21.54
N GLU A 504 6.36 0.81 -22.06
CA GLU A 504 7.56 1.33 -22.74
C GLU A 504 8.83 1.25 -21.87
N ARG A 505 8.69 1.18 -20.55
CA ARG A 505 9.82 0.99 -19.62
C ARG A 505 10.54 -0.35 -19.84
N TYR A 506 9.83 -1.40 -20.25
CA TYR A 506 10.38 -2.74 -20.45
C TYR A 506 10.60 -3.08 -21.92
N LYS A 507 10.47 -2.09 -22.81
CA LYS A 507 10.79 -2.22 -24.22
C LYS A 507 12.31 -2.21 -24.41
N ILE A 508 12.78 -3.11 -25.27
CA ILE A 508 14.19 -3.28 -25.62
C ILE A 508 14.62 -2.20 -26.60
#